data_AF-A0A973AEI5-F1
#
_entry.id   AF-A0A973AEI5-F1
#
_cell.length_a   1.000
_cell.length_b   1.000
_cell.length_c   1.000
_cell.angle_alpha   90.00
_cell.angle_beta   90.00
_cell.angle_gamma   90.00
#
_symmetry.space_group_name_H-M   'P 1'
#
loop_
_entity.id
_entity.type
_entity.pdbx_description
1 polymer ?
#
loop_
_entity_poly.entity_id
_entity_poly.type
_entity_poly.pdbx_seq_one_letter_code
_entity_poly.pdbx_strand_id
1 'polypeptide(L)'
;AELDALGRALEAPAHPVAAVVGGAKVSSKMDVLGHLIDRMDLVIIGGGMANTFLHAQGVNVGKSLCETDMADAALEILNKAVGAGCEVVLPIDAVVATEFAEGAPSQTVLLDAIPPDAMMLDVGPASVADLMARLQDCNTLVWNGPLGAFEVKPFDTATNALAREAARLTVEGSLTSVAGGGDTVAALANAGVQNDFSYVSTAGGAFLEWLEGKELPGVAALKA
;
A
#
# COMPACT_ATOMS: atom_id res chain seq x y z
N ALA A 1 -18.31 3.01 16.20
CA ALA A 1 -16.94 3.56 16.13
C ALA A 1 -16.15 2.89 15.00
N GLU A 2 -15.67 1.65 15.16
CA GLU A 2 -14.96 0.90 14.09
C GLU A 2 -15.83 0.73 12.84
N LEU A 3 -17.02 0.15 12.99
CA LEU A 3 -18.01 -0.02 11.93
C LEU A 3 -18.34 1.26 11.15
N ASP A 4 -18.52 2.39 11.85
CA ASP A 4 -18.88 3.67 11.21
C ASP A 4 -17.70 4.30 10.47
N ALA A 5 -16.47 4.06 10.93
CA ALA A 5 -15.25 4.52 10.28
C ALA A 5 -14.95 3.67 9.03
N LEU A 6 -15.10 2.36 9.15
CA LEU A 6 -14.97 1.42 8.05
C LEU A 6 -16.03 1.71 6.97
N GLY A 7 -17.33 1.77 7.32
CA GLY A 7 -18.39 2.09 6.37
C GLY A 7 -18.18 3.40 5.62
N ARG A 8 -17.71 4.46 6.31
CA ARG A 8 -17.37 5.74 5.69
C ARG A 8 -16.17 5.68 4.74
N ALA A 9 -15.31 4.68 4.82
CA ALA A 9 -14.14 4.57 3.96
C ALA A 9 -14.33 3.67 2.72
N LEU A 10 -15.36 2.80 2.70
CA LEU A 10 -15.59 1.86 1.57
C LEU A 10 -17.05 1.71 1.11
N GLU A 11 -18.05 1.98 1.96
CA GLU A 11 -19.47 1.90 1.55
C GLU A 11 -19.95 3.21 0.92
N ALA A 12 -19.53 4.35 1.48
CA ALA A 12 -19.84 5.68 0.95
C ALA A 12 -18.68 6.68 1.20
N PRO A 13 -17.50 6.45 0.62
CA PRO A 13 -16.35 7.33 0.80
C PRO A 13 -16.51 8.67 0.10
N ALA A 14 -15.79 9.68 0.61
CA ALA A 14 -15.64 10.95 -0.08
C ALA A 14 -14.56 10.80 -1.14
N HIS A 15 -14.94 10.97 -2.41
CA HIS A 15 -14.02 10.93 -3.55
C HIS A 15 -13.25 12.25 -3.70
N PRO A 16 -11.99 12.25 -4.17
CA PRO A 16 -11.24 11.07 -4.60
C PRO A 16 -10.80 10.16 -3.45
N VAL A 17 -10.84 8.85 -3.69
CA VAL A 17 -10.50 7.80 -2.73
C VAL A 17 -9.24 7.09 -3.19
N ALA A 18 -8.23 7.07 -2.32
CA ALA A 18 -7.00 6.32 -2.52
C ALA A 18 -6.93 5.08 -1.62
N ALA A 19 -6.34 4.02 -2.14
CA ALA A 19 -5.88 2.89 -1.35
C ALA A 19 -4.36 2.73 -1.46
N VAL A 20 -3.67 2.51 -0.34
CA VAL A 20 -2.28 2.05 -0.30
C VAL A 20 -2.29 0.58 0.07
N VAL A 21 -1.79 -0.27 -0.82
CA VAL A 21 -1.64 -1.71 -0.58
C VAL A 21 -0.17 -2.06 -0.71
N GLY A 22 0.38 -2.70 0.32
CA GLY A 22 1.78 -3.10 0.36
C GLY A 22 1.98 -4.46 1.01
N GLY A 23 3.22 -4.73 1.40
CA GLY A 23 3.66 -6.00 1.95
C GLY A 23 4.44 -6.87 0.96
N ALA A 24 4.74 -8.10 1.39
CA ALA A 24 5.76 -8.92 0.74
C ALA A 24 5.26 -9.71 -0.49
N LYS A 25 4.02 -10.22 -0.45
CA LYS A 25 3.50 -11.17 -1.45
C LYS A 25 2.24 -10.64 -2.10
N VAL A 26 2.17 -10.73 -3.42
CA VAL A 26 0.99 -10.37 -4.20
C VAL A 26 -0.10 -11.44 -4.09
N SER A 27 0.28 -12.72 -3.95
CA SER A 27 -0.66 -13.84 -3.86
C SER A 27 -1.64 -13.72 -2.68
N SER A 28 -1.21 -13.12 -1.57
CA SER A 28 -2.05 -12.88 -0.39
C SER A 28 -2.91 -11.61 -0.48
N LYS A 29 -2.77 -10.82 -1.54
CA LYS A 29 -3.44 -9.52 -1.73
C LYS A 29 -4.29 -9.44 -2.99
N MET A 30 -4.38 -10.52 -3.76
CA MET A 30 -5.08 -10.51 -5.05
C MET A 30 -6.58 -10.21 -4.90
N ASP A 31 -7.25 -10.84 -3.93
CA ASP A 31 -8.67 -10.62 -3.65
C ASP A 31 -8.92 -9.17 -3.18
N VAL A 32 -8.04 -8.64 -2.32
CA VAL A 32 -8.08 -7.24 -1.86
C VAL A 32 -7.94 -6.29 -3.04
N LEU A 33 -6.91 -6.45 -3.87
CA LEU A 33 -6.68 -5.59 -5.03
C LEU A 33 -7.86 -5.66 -6.02
N GLY A 34 -8.36 -6.86 -6.28
CA GLY A 34 -9.52 -7.07 -7.13
C GLY A 34 -10.76 -6.33 -6.62
N HIS A 35 -11.00 -6.34 -5.30
CA HIS A 35 -12.12 -5.63 -4.70
C HIS A 35 -11.95 -4.10 -4.67
N LEU A 36 -10.75 -3.63 -4.33
CA LEU A 36 -10.45 -2.20 -4.23
C LEU A 36 -10.51 -1.50 -5.58
N ILE A 37 -10.03 -2.13 -6.65
CA ILE A 37 -10.07 -1.56 -8.00
C ILE A 37 -11.48 -1.15 -8.44
N ASP A 38 -12.51 -1.86 -8.01
CA ASP A 38 -13.90 -1.56 -8.39
C ASP A 38 -14.48 -0.36 -7.63
N ARG A 39 -13.77 0.18 -6.63
CA ARG A 39 -14.30 1.17 -5.66
C ARG A 39 -13.41 2.39 -5.45
N MET A 40 -12.15 2.32 -5.86
CA MET A 40 -11.14 3.35 -5.62
C MET A 40 -10.89 4.16 -6.88
N ASP A 41 -10.61 5.45 -6.73
CA ASP A 41 -10.11 6.27 -7.84
C ASP A 41 -8.61 6.01 -8.06
N LEU A 42 -7.89 5.71 -6.98
CA LEU A 42 -6.44 5.51 -6.97
C LEU A 42 -6.06 4.29 -6.13
N VAL A 43 -5.27 3.37 -6.67
CA VAL A 43 -4.66 2.24 -5.92
C VAL A 43 -3.15 2.30 -6.06
N ILE A 44 -2.48 2.57 -4.95
CA ILE A 44 -1.03 2.62 -4.81
C ILE A 44 -0.55 1.23 -4.38
N ILE A 45 0.33 0.64 -5.18
CA ILE A 45 0.91 -0.68 -4.92
C ILE A 45 2.39 -0.51 -4.56
N GLY A 46 2.76 -0.88 -3.34
CA GLY A 46 4.15 -0.82 -2.84
C GLY A 46 4.63 -2.14 -2.24
N GLY A 47 5.75 -2.09 -1.51
CA GLY A 47 6.34 -3.27 -0.87
C GLY A 47 6.92 -4.28 -1.86
N GLY A 48 7.26 -5.46 -1.36
CA GLY A 48 7.77 -6.56 -2.18
C GLY A 48 6.79 -7.01 -3.27
N MET A 49 5.48 -6.89 -3.03
CA MET A 49 4.47 -7.27 -4.01
C MET A 49 4.51 -6.41 -5.29
N ALA A 50 4.91 -5.13 -5.20
CA ALA A 50 5.04 -4.25 -6.35
C ALA A 50 6.05 -4.77 -7.39
N ASN A 51 7.09 -5.49 -6.95
CA ASN A 51 8.08 -6.08 -7.85
C ASN A 51 7.44 -7.08 -8.81
N THR A 52 6.37 -7.77 -8.41
CA THR A 52 5.68 -8.72 -9.30
C THR A 52 4.94 -7.99 -10.43
N PHE A 53 4.31 -6.85 -10.13
CA PHE A 53 3.69 -6.00 -11.14
C PHE A 53 4.72 -5.41 -12.11
N LEU A 54 5.83 -4.91 -11.57
CA LEU A 54 6.94 -4.36 -12.37
C LEU A 54 7.56 -5.45 -13.27
N HIS A 55 7.81 -6.63 -12.71
CA HIS A 55 8.29 -7.78 -13.48
C HIS A 55 7.35 -8.16 -14.62
N ALA A 56 6.03 -8.19 -14.35
CA ALA A 56 5.02 -8.47 -15.35
C ALA A 56 4.98 -7.42 -16.49
N GLN A 57 5.38 -6.17 -16.20
CA GLN A 57 5.57 -5.10 -17.19
C GLN A 57 6.93 -5.15 -17.90
N GLY A 58 7.77 -6.15 -17.62
CA GLY A 58 9.07 -6.34 -18.25
C GLY A 58 10.24 -5.62 -17.55
N VAL A 59 10.03 -5.07 -16.35
CA VAL A 59 11.10 -4.47 -15.56
C VAL A 59 12.00 -5.56 -14.98
N ASN A 60 13.31 -5.36 -15.05
CA ASN A 60 14.27 -6.22 -14.37
C ASN A 60 14.30 -5.88 -12.87
N VAL A 61 13.78 -6.77 -12.03
CA VAL A 61 13.74 -6.58 -10.57
C VAL A 61 14.93 -7.20 -9.84
N GLY A 62 15.97 -7.68 -10.53
CA GLY A 62 17.17 -8.24 -9.89
C GLY A 62 16.84 -9.43 -9.00
N LYS A 63 17.30 -9.40 -7.74
CA LYS A 63 17.01 -10.41 -6.71
C LYS A 63 15.79 -10.07 -5.84
N SER A 64 15.05 -9.02 -6.17
CA SER A 64 13.91 -8.58 -5.36
C SER A 64 12.87 -9.69 -5.21
N LEU A 65 12.16 -9.69 -4.08
CA LEU A 65 11.06 -10.62 -3.85
C LEU A 65 10.00 -10.45 -4.96
N CYS A 66 9.76 -11.49 -5.74
CA CYS A 66 8.86 -11.46 -6.90
C CYS A 66 8.21 -12.84 -7.09
N GLU A 67 6.88 -12.87 -7.18
CA GLU A 67 6.10 -14.08 -7.48
C GLU A 67 5.89 -14.17 -8.99
N THR A 68 6.90 -14.64 -9.72
CA THR A 68 6.90 -14.64 -11.20
C THR A 68 5.74 -15.43 -11.82
N ASP A 69 5.23 -16.42 -11.10
CA ASP A 69 4.04 -17.21 -11.48
C ASP A 69 2.73 -16.42 -11.37
N MET A 70 2.72 -15.29 -10.66
CA MET A 70 1.60 -14.37 -10.54
C MET A 70 1.63 -13.23 -11.57
N ALA A 71 2.57 -13.22 -12.52
CA ALA A 71 2.73 -12.14 -13.50
C ALA A 71 1.46 -11.93 -14.35
N ASP A 72 0.84 -13.01 -14.84
CA ASP A 72 -0.39 -12.92 -15.63
C ASP A 72 -1.55 -12.33 -14.80
N ALA A 73 -1.71 -12.79 -13.55
CA ALA A 73 -2.72 -12.25 -12.63
C ALA A 73 -2.47 -10.77 -12.30
N ALA A 74 -1.21 -10.36 -12.14
CA ALA A 74 -0.85 -8.95 -11.93
C ALA A 74 -1.24 -8.09 -13.15
N LEU A 75 -1.02 -8.58 -14.38
CA LEU A 75 -1.47 -7.88 -15.60
C LEU A 75 -2.99 -7.82 -15.71
N GLU A 76 -3.71 -8.88 -15.31
CA GLU A 76 -5.17 -8.88 -15.27
C GLU A 76 -5.71 -7.81 -14.32
N ILE A 77 -5.11 -7.63 -13.15
CA ILE A 77 -5.43 -6.55 -12.21
C ILE A 77 -5.21 -5.17 -12.83
N LEU A 78 -4.07 -4.95 -13.50
CA LEU A 78 -3.80 -3.67 -14.17
C LEU A 78 -4.81 -3.38 -15.29
N ASN A 79 -5.16 -4.40 -16.08
CA ASN A 79 -6.17 -4.28 -17.13
C ASN A 79 -7.57 -4.01 -16.56
N LYS A 80 -7.93 -4.68 -15.46
CA LYS A 80 -9.19 -4.45 -14.75
C LYS A 80 -9.29 -3.02 -14.26
N ALA A 81 -8.21 -2.46 -13.72
CA ALA A 81 -8.17 -1.08 -13.24
C ALA A 81 -8.49 -0.06 -14.33
N VAL A 82 -7.93 -0.24 -15.54
CA VAL A 82 -8.28 0.59 -16.71
C VAL A 82 -9.77 0.53 -17.02
N GLY A 83 -10.37 -0.67 -16.99
CA GLY A 83 -11.81 -0.84 -17.24
C GLY A 83 -12.71 -0.25 -16.15
N ALA A 84 -12.24 -0.23 -14.90
CA ALA A 84 -12.94 0.35 -13.75
C ALA A 84 -12.77 1.87 -13.62
N GLY A 85 -11.87 2.48 -14.40
CA GLY A 85 -11.51 3.89 -14.25
C GLY A 85 -10.67 4.16 -12.99
N CYS A 86 -10.03 3.13 -12.44
CA CYS A 86 -9.14 3.21 -11.30
C CYS A 86 -7.69 3.39 -11.78
N GLU A 87 -7.01 4.42 -11.29
CA GLU A 87 -5.58 4.60 -11.55
C GLU A 87 -4.77 3.69 -10.63
N VAL A 88 -3.93 2.80 -11.19
CA VAL A 88 -2.96 2.03 -10.42
C VAL A 88 -1.60 2.71 -10.50
N VAL A 89 -1.04 3.05 -9.34
CA VAL A 89 0.30 3.66 -9.22
C VAL A 89 1.29 2.65 -8.68
N LEU A 90 2.36 2.46 -9.44
CA LEU A 90 3.52 1.63 -9.10
C LEU A 90 4.74 2.52 -8.84
N PRO A 91 5.77 2.02 -8.13
CA PRO A 91 7.02 2.76 -7.94
C PRO A 91 7.68 3.12 -9.27
N ILE A 92 8.26 4.32 -9.38
CA ILE A 92 9.03 4.80 -10.54
C ILE A 92 10.54 4.80 -10.27
N ASP A 93 10.93 4.63 -9.01
CA ASP A 93 12.29 4.48 -8.52
C ASP A 93 12.28 3.62 -7.25
N ALA A 94 13.45 3.11 -6.88
CA ALA A 94 13.57 2.14 -5.80
C ALA A 94 14.84 2.38 -4.97
N VAL A 95 14.76 2.07 -3.67
CA VAL A 95 15.92 1.91 -2.81
C VAL A 95 16.34 0.44 -2.84
N VAL A 96 17.55 0.17 -3.31
CA VAL A 96 18.08 -1.17 -3.48
C VAL A 96 19.30 -1.43 -2.60
N ALA A 97 19.45 -2.68 -2.16
CA ALA A 97 20.65 -3.16 -1.49
C ALA A 97 20.97 -4.62 -1.88
N THR A 98 22.22 -5.02 -1.76
CA THR A 98 22.65 -6.42 -2.01
C THR A 98 22.41 -7.33 -0.81
N GLU A 99 22.14 -6.75 0.36
CA GLU A 99 21.93 -7.46 1.63
C GLU A 99 20.68 -6.95 2.34
N PHE A 100 19.90 -7.88 2.88
CA PHE A 100 18.73 -7.58 3.72
C PHE A 100 19.14 -7.52 5.19
N ALA A 101 19.75 -6.41 5.58
CA ALA A 101 20.28 -6.21 6.93
C ALA A 101 20.18 -4.75 7.37
N GLU A 102 20.07 -4.54 8.68
CA GLU A 102 20.05 -3.19 9.25
C GLU A 102 21.38 -2.47 8.96
N GLY A 103 21.27 -1.24 8.45
CA GLY A 103 22.43 -0.43 8.09
C GLY A 103 23.18 -0.92 6.84
N ALA A 104 22.60 -1.85 6.07
CA ALA A 104 23.17 -2.28 4.80
C ALA A 104 23.35 -1.06 3.86
N PRO A 105 24.51 -0.93 3.16
CA PRO A 105 24.68 0.07 2.14
C PRO A 105 23.58 -0.05 1.08
N SER A 106 22.85 1.04 0.88
CA SER A 106 21.76 1.12 -0.10
C SER A 106 21.97 2.29 -1.05
N GLN A 107 21.33 2.21 -2.20
CA GLN A 107 21.33 3.27 -3.20
C GLN A 107 19.94 3.41 -3.81
N THR A 108 19.61 4.62 -4.26
CA THR A 108 18.41 4.89 -5.04
C THR A 108 18.72 4.72 -6.52
N VAL A 109 17.89 3.97 -7.23
CA VAL A 109 18.01 3.75 -8.68
C VAL A 109 16.65 3.90 -9.36
N LEU A 110 16.69 4.27 -10.64
CA LEU A 110 15.52 4.14 -11.52
C LEU A 110 15.28 2.66 -11.83
N LEU A 111 14.06 2.34 -12.27
CA LEU A 111 13.64 0.96 -12.56
C LEU A 111 14.47 0.28 -13.68
N ASP A 112 15.04 1.04 -14.60
CA ASP A 112 15.90 0.54 -15.67
C ASP A 112 17.37 0.35 -15.24
N ALA A 113 17.70 0.73 -14.02
CA ALA A 113 19.06 0.71 -13.47
C ALA A 113 19.20 -0.21 -12.24
N ILE A 114 18.25 -1.11 -12.00
CA ILE A 114 18.31 -2.07 -10.89
C ILE A 114 19.44 -3.08 -11.14
N PRO A 115 20.46 -3.17 -10.26
CA PRO A 115 21.54 -4.14 -10.40
C PRO A 115 21.02 -5.58 -10.31
N PRO A 116 21.53 -6.53 -11.13
CA PRO A 116 21.06 -7.92 -11.12
C PRO A 116 21.23 -8.65 -9.78
N ASP A 117 22.18 -8.22 -8.95
CA ASP A 117 22.51 -8.80 -7.66
C ASP A 117 21.88 -8.07 -6.46
N ALA A 118 21.13 -6.99 -6.70
CA ALA A 118 20.47 -6.20 -5.69
C ALA A 118 18.97 -6.53 -5.55
N MET A 119 18.41 -6.18 -4.40
CA MET A 119 17.00 -6.31 -4.05
C MET A 119 16.41 -4.92 -3.82
N MET A 120 15.21 -4.66 -4.36
CA MET A 120 14.36 -3.54 -4.01
C MET A 120 13.78 -3.78 -2.63
N LEU A 121 14.10 -2.91 -1.69
CA LEU A 121 13.72 -3.05 -0.28
C LEU A 121 12.87 -1.90 0.22
N ASP A 122 12.87 -0.76 -0.47
CA ASP A 122 11.94 0.34 -0.23
C ASP A 122 11.61 1.07 -1.53
N VAL A 123 10.49 1.79 -1.53
CA VAL A 123 10.11 2.68 -2.63
C VAL A 123 11.02 3.90 -2.65
N GLY A 124 11.42 4.36 -3.83
CA GLY A 124 12.35 5.48 -3.95
C GLY A 124 11.71 6.86 -3.65
N PRO A 125 12.54 7.88 -3.38
CA PRO A 125 12.08 9.22 -3.03
C PRO A 125 11.27 9.92 -4.12
N ALA A 126 11.51 9.64 -5.41
CA ALA A 126 10.72 10.25 -6.49
C ALA A 126 9.29 9.70 -6.49
N SER A 127 9.14 8.40 -6.28
CA SER A 127 7.85 7.75 -6.09
C SER A 127 7.14 8.31 -4.86
N VAL A 128 7.81 8.42 -3.72
CA VAL A 128 7.20 8.99 -2.49
C VAL A 128 6.70 10.41 -2.72
N ALA A 129 7.47 11.25 -3.41
CA ALA A 129 7.06 12.62 -3.72
C ALA A 129 5.81 12.67 -4.61
N ASP A 130 5.73 11.81 -5.63
CA ASP A 130 4.54 11.66 -6.47
C ASP A 130 3.32 11.19 -5.66
N LEU A 131 3.49 10.18 -4.81
CA LEU A 131 2.43 9.66 -3.95
C LEU A 131 1.92 10.73 -2.97
N MET A 132 2.81 11.51 -2.36
CA MET A 132 2.42 12.61 -1.47
C MET A 132 1.60 13.67 -2.21
N ALA A 133 2.01 14.04 -3.44
CA ALA A 133 1.26 15.00 -4.24
C ALA A 133 -0.16 14.50 -4.56
N ARG A 134 -0.29 13.22 -4.95
CA ARG A 134 -1.59 12.60 -5.22
C ARG A 134 -2.49 12.51 -3.99
N LEU A 135 -1.92 12.23 -2.82
CA LEU A 135 -2.69 12.19 -1.57
C LEU A 135 -3.30 13.54 -1.18
N GLN A 136 -2.69 14.66 -1.58
CA GLN A 136 -3.24 16.00 -1.31
C GLN A 136 -4.56 16.26 -2.03
N ASP A 137 -4.80 15.58 -3.15
CA ASP A 137 -6.04 15.68 -3.93
C ASP A 137 -7.11 14.66 -3.48
N CYS A 138 -6.78 13.78 -2.52
CA CYS A 138 -7.68 12.74 -2.02
C CYS A 138 -8.43 13.20 -0.77
N ASN A 139 -9.70 12.80 -0.68
CA ASN A 139 -10.56 13.05 0.48
C ASN A 139 -10.65 11.84 1.42
N THR A 140 -10.36 10.64 0.92
CA THR A 140 -10.37 9.40 1.70
C THR A 140 -9.14 8.55 1.37
N LEU A 141 -8.51 7.97 2.40
CA LEU A 141 -7.38 7.04 2.28
C LEU A 141 -7.66 5.75 3.03
N VAL A 142 -7.45 4.62 2.37
CA VAL A 142 -7.43 3.27 2.98
C VAL A 142 -6.02 2.71 2.90
N TRP A 143 -5.41 2.29 4.02
CA TRP A 143 -4.03 1.79 4.06
C TRP A 143 -3.95 0.35 4.58
N ASN A 144 -3.38 -0.55 3.77
CA ASN A 144 -3.00 -1.91 4.17
C ASN A 144 -1.61 -2.32 3.65
N GLY A 145 -0.60 -2.30 4.53
CA GLY A 145 0.75 -2.81 4.27
C GLY A 145 1.79 -1.72 4.00
N PRO A 146 3.05 -1.95 4.40
CA PRO A 146 4.13 -0.98 4.22
C PRO A 146 4.61 -0.91 2.77
N LEU A 147 5.24 0.22 2.41
CA LEU A 147 5.84 0.44 1.08
C LEU A 147 7.24 -0.19 0.95
N GLY A 148 7.89 -0.49 2.06
CA GLY A 148 9.21 -1.10 2.13
C GLY A 148 9.32 -2.08 3.28
N ALA A 149 10.49 -2.68 3.45
CA ALA A 149 10.81 -3.56 4.56
C ALA A 149 11.07 -2.74 5.85
N PHE A 150 10.01 -2.14 6.37
CA PHE A 150 10.05 -1.12 7.42
C PHE A 150 10.69 -1.59 8.74
N GLU A 151 10.79 -2.89 8.96
CA GLU A 151 11.45 -3.47 10.13
C GLU A 151 12.98 -3.36 10.07
N VAL A 152 13.55 -3.12 8.89
CA VAL A 152 14.98 -3.10 8.64
C VAL A 152 15.41 -1.73 8.12
N LYS A 153 16.07 -0.94 8.95
CA LYS A 153 16.55 0.39 8.54
C LYS A 153 17.68 0.28 7.53
N PRO A 154 17.71 1.12 6.48
CA PRO A 154 16.91 2.33 6.26
C PRO A 154 15.64 2.14 5.40
N PHE A 155 15.16 0.91 5.24
CA PHE A 155 14.07 0.54 4.32
C PHE A 155 12.66 0.84 4.87
N ASP A 156 12.57 1.71 5.87
CA ASP A 156 11.35 2.27 6.45
C ASP A 156 11.03 3.68 5.96
N THR A 157 11.93 4.28 5.15
CA THR A 157 11.89 5.69 4.79
C THR A 157 10.63 6.07 4.01
N ALA A 158 10.26 5.31 2.98
CA ALA A 158 9.08 5.63 2.17
C ALA A 158 7.79 5.47 2.97
N THR A 159 7.68 4.38 3.71
CA THR A 159 6.52 4.09 4.57
C THR A 159 6.33 5.20 5.60
N ASN A 160 7.41 5.60 6.28
CA ASN A 160 7.37 6.68 7.28
C ASN A 160 7.00 8.03 6.66
N ALA A 161 7.56 8.36 5.50
CA ALA A 161 7.31 9.63 4.82
C ALA A 161 5.84 9.76 4.39
N LEU A 162 5.30 8.74 3.71
CA LEU A 162 3.91 8.78 3.26
C LEU A 162 2.94 8.72 4.45
N ALA A 163 3.25 7.96 5.50
CA ALA A 163 2.43 7.89 6.72
C ALA A 163 2.33 9.24 7.42
N ARG A 164 3.44 9.99 7.48
CA ARG A 164 3.46 11.35 8.06
C ARG A 164 2.67 12.35 7.24
N GLU A 165 2.70 12.25 5.91
CA GLU A 165 1.86 13.12 5.07
C GLU A 165 0.37 12.82 5.23
N ALA A 166 -0.01 11.53 5.20
CA ALA A 166 -1.39 11.12 5.44
C ALA A 166 -1.91 11.59 6.81
N ALA A 167 -1.09 11.46 7.86
CA ALA A 167 -1.40 11.96 9.19
C ALA A 167 -1.57 13.48 9.22
N ARG A 168 -0.67 14.23 8.59
CA ARG A 168 -0.75 15.71 8.48
C ARG A 168 -2.08 16.14 7.84
N LEU A 169 -2.43 15.56 6.69
CA LEU A 169 -3.68 15.84 5.98
C LEU A 169 -4.92 15.46 6.80
N THR A 170 -4.82 14.40 7.59
CA THR A 170 -5.89 13.97 8.48
C THR A 170 -6.13 14.96 9.62
N VAL A 171 -5.06 15.41 10.27
CA VAL A 171 -5.13 16.40 11.35
C VAL A 171 -5.64 17.75 10.85
N GLU A 172 -5.31 18.12 9.61
CA GLU A 172 -5.85 19.31 8.94
C GLU A 172 -7.32 19.18 8.54
N GLY A 173 -7.87 17.96 8.57
CA GLY A 173 -9.26 17.67 8.25
C GLY A 173 -9.55 17.58 6.74
N SER A 174 -8.52 17.55 5.89
CA SER A 174 -8.68 17.39 4.44
C SER A 174 -8.76 15.92 4.01
N LEU A 175 -8.30 14.99 4.85
CA LEU A 175 -8.28 13.56 4.56
C LEU A 175 -8.96 12.74 5.66
N THR A 176 -9.88 11.86 5.28
CA THR A 176 -10.33 10.77 6.16
C THR A 176 -9.41 9.56 5.94
N SER A 177 -8.60 9.20 6.94
CA SER A 177 -7.62 8.11 6.82
C SER A 177 -7.98 6.91 7.68
N VAL A 178 -8.08 5.74 7.03
CA VAL A 178 -8.34 4.46 7.67
C VAL A 178 -7.19 3.51 7.38
N ALA A 179 -6.60 2.95 8.41
CA ALA A 179 -5.50 1.99 8.27
C ALA A 179 -5.78 0.70 9.05
N GLY A 180 -5.22 -0.40 8.60
CA GLY A 180 -5.35 -1.66 9.33
C GLY A 180 -4.44 -2.77 8.79
N GLY A 181 -4.35 -3.85 9.58
CA GLY A 181 -3.39 -4.94 9.39
C GLY A 181 -2.18 -4.80 10.32
N GLY A 182 -1.65 -5.91 10.83
CA GLY A 182 -0.59 -5.92 11.85
C GLY A 182 0.64 -5.10 11.45
N ASP A 183 1.15 -5.32 10.24
CA ASP A 183 2.32 -4.62 9.72
C ASP A 183 2.05 -3.12 9.51
N THR A 184 0.84 -2.76 9.05
CA THR A 184 0.45 -1.35 8.91
C THR A 184 0.44 -0.66 10.28
N VAL A 185 -0.16 -1.29 11.29
CA VAL A 185 -0.22 -0.72 12.65
C VAL A 185 1.20 -0.53 13.20
N ALA A 186 2.07 -1.52 13.03
CA ALA A 186 3.46 -1.44 13.46
C ALA A 186 4.24 -0.35 12.71
N ALA A 187 4.01 -0.20 11.40
CA ALA A 187 4.64 0.83 10.58
C ALA A 187 4.17 2.24 10.95
N LEU A 188 2.87 2.45 11.20
CA LEU A 188 2.35 3.75 11.66
C LEU A 188 2.89 4.12 13.05
N ALA A 189 3.07 3.12 13.93
CA ALA A 189 3.72 3.31 15.22
C ALA A 189 5.20 3.69 15.05
N ASN A 190 5.94 3.02 14.15
CA ASN A 190 7.33 3.37 13.81
C ASN A 190 7.46 4.79 13.24
N ALA A 191 6.50 5.20 12.41
CA ALA A 191 6.43 6.55 11.86
C ALA A 191 6.07 7.63 12.90
N GLY A 192 5.45 7.22 14.02
CA GLY A 192 5.04 8.08 15.13
C GLY A 192 3.67 8.74 14.95
N VAL A 193 2.80 8.20 14.09
CA VAL A 193 1.58 8.89 13.62
C VAL A 193 0.29 8.10 13.83
N GLN A 194 0.35 6.96 14.53
CA GLN A 194 -0.81 6.08 14.73
C GLN A 194 -2.05 6.81 15.30
N ASN A 195 -1.84 7.80 16.18
CA ASN A 195 -2.93 8.55 16.82
C ASN A 195 -3.48 9.70 15.97
N ASP A 196 -2.83 10.02 14.85
CA ASP A 196 -3.17 11.13 13.97
C ASP A 196 -4.04 10.69 12.78
N PHE A 197 -4.24 9.38 12.60
CA PHE A 197 -5.14 8.80 11.62
C PHE A 197 -6.60 8.86 12.10
N SER A 198 -7.57 8.93 11.18
CA SER A 198 -8.99 8.99 11.56
C SER A 198 -9.43 7.70 12.24
N TYR A 199 -8.91 6.56 11.77
CA TYR A 199 -9.13 5.26 12.40
C TYR A 199 -8.01 4.27 12.07
N VAL A 200 -7.54 3.54 13.09
CA VAL A 200 -6.56 2.46 12.94
C VAL A 200 -7.16 1.17 13.51
N SER A 201 -7.49 0.22 12.63
CA SER A 201 -8.03 -1.09 13.05
C SER A 201 -6.91 -1.98 13.59
N THR A 202 -7.11 -2.47 14.81
CA THR A 202 -6.26 -3.50 15.43
C THR A 202 -6.72 -4.91 15.09
N ALA A 203 -7.90 -5.06 14.49
CA ALA A 203 -8.48 -6.34 14.09
C ALA A 203 -7.95 -6.77 12.70
N GLY A 204 -6.65 -7.06 12.61
CA GLY A 204 -5.95 -7.21 11.33
C GLY A 204 -6.59 -8.18 10.33
N GLY A 205 -7.01 -9.38 10.76
CA GLY A 205 -7.67 -10.36 9.89
C GLY A 205 -9.06 -9.91 9.43
N ALA A 206 -9.87 -9.39 10.35
CA ALA A 206 -11.20 -8.89 10.03
C ALA A 206 -11.14 -7.66 9.11
N PHE A 207 -10.19 -6.74 9.34
CA PHE A 207 -9.96 -5.62 8.45
C PHE A 207 -9.63 -6.07 7.04
N LEU A 208 -8.80 -7.11 6.88
CA LEU A 208 -8.44 -7.64 5.58
C LEU A 208 -9.63 -8.31 4.88
N GLU A 209 -10.39 -9.16 5.57
CA GLU A 209 -11.61 -9.76 5.04
C GLU A 209 -12.62 -8.70 4.57
N TRP A 210 -12.71 -7.60 5.32
CA TRP A 210 -13.54 -6.47 4.94
C TRP A 210 -13.04 -5.73 3.70
N LEU A 211 -11.71 -5.55 3.55
CA LEU A 211 -11.12 -5.01 2.33
C LEU A 211 -11.31 -5.94 1.11
N GLU A 212 -11.45 -7.24 1.33
CA GLU A 212 -11.83 -8.23 0.31
C GLU A 212 -13.32 -8.16 -0.06
N GLY A 213 -14.11 -7.33 0.64
CA GLY A 213 -15.54 -7.19 0.45
C GLY A 213 -16.37 -8.29 1.10
N LYS A 214 -15.78 -9.10 1.99
CA LYS A 214 -16.51 -10.14 2.71
C LYS A 214 -17.38 -9.52 3.80
N GLU A 215 -18.54 -10.12 4.03
CA GLU A 215 -19.39 -9.75 5.15
C GLU A 215 -18.72 -10.19 6.45
N LEU A 216 -18.50 -9.24 7.36
CA LEU A 216 -17.89 -9.54 8.65
C LEU A 216 -18.89 -10.28 9.56
N PRO A 217 -18.58 -11.51 10.03
CA PRO A 217 -19.52 -12.30 10.85
C PRO A 217 -19.98 -11.56 12.11
N GLY A 218 -19.06 -10.80 12.74
CA GLY A 218 -19.37 -10.00 13.94
C GLY A 218 -20.30 -8.81 13.65
N VAL A 219 -20.32 -8.31 12.43
CA VAL A 219 -21.22 -7.23 11.98
C VAL A 219 -22.58 -7.80 11.62
N ALA A 220 -22.60 -8.90 10.87
CA ALA A 220 -23.82 -9.61 10.52
C ALA A 220 -24.62 -10.02 11.76
N ALA A 221 -23.93 -10.52 12.80
CA ALA A 221 -24.54 -10.91 14.06
C ALA A 221 -25.17 -9.74 14.86
N LEU A 222 -24.69 -8.51 14.66
CA LEU A 222 -25.24 -7.30 15.31
C LEU A 222 -26.39 -6.66 14.53
N LYS A 223 -26.56 -7.02 13.26
CA LYS A 223 -27.67 -6.58 12.40
C LYS A 223 -28.88 -7.52 12.44
N ALA A 224 -28.75 -8.69 13.09
CA ALA A 224 -29.77 -9.73 13.20
C ALA A 224 -30.73 -9.54 14.39
#